data_AF-A0A9P4LAT6-F1
#
_entry.id   AF-A0A9P4LAT6-F1
#
_cell.length_a   1.000
_cell.length_b   1.000
_cell.length_c   1.000
_cell.angle_alpha   90.00
_cell.angle_beta   90.00
_cell.angle_gamma   90.00
#
_symmetry.space_group_name_H-M   'P 1'
#
loop_
_entity.id
_entity.type
_entity.pdbx_description
1 polymer ?
#
loop_
_entity_poly.entity_id
_entity_poly.type
_entity_poly.pdbx_seq_one_letter_code
_entity_poly.pdbx_strand_id
1 'polypeptide(L)'
;MPFFRSLIIAFFSVIVCYFILVPPRRPTWLPLPMSKRNKQTPASTRCLALGISLTASYGTISIRHEDGSFEDIGCEHGDQNYLDMMQRFSRLSSSHPAPPYFRMEDQWDDQPRQGFRSARKLIFLPASSDVRTLSTLTSSLISLAKSHASSSSIASVVISYPALPGLYAEDISDTALYCNLPLLYGNHRYPPRTIVSTYTGNRMGLCSSYTDEKQCRQEGLALPVRSVILVEYTSAAVLLHTMSMREANDLADPDTDLSIHYFSLGDDQNSENVGRHTRRKSTREAVIELLRRRYKRLPEPPWPPKVITVLLIGSPRDIDIDGIYELVNGAVEEAGFEVEVFATNPRFVAARGAAELAWRALSLTKQTNMEL
;
A
#
# COMPACT_ATOMS: atom_id res chain seq x y z
N MET A 1 -0.62 -40.85 36.84
CA MET A 1 -0.45 -39.57 36.12
C MET A 1 0.72 -38.67 36.61
N PRO A 2 1.89 -39.17 37.05
CA PRO A 2 3.05 -38.31 37.37
C PRO A 2 3.90 -37.94 36.14
N PHE A 3 3.88 -38.75 35.08
CA PHE A 3 4.73 -38.57 33.90
C PHE A 3 4.41 -37.29 33.09
N PHE A 4 3.12 -36.93 33.00
CA PHE A 4 2.69 -35.73 32.26
C PHE A 4 3.10 -34.42 32.94
N ARG A 5 3.17 -34.39 34.29
CA ARG A 5 3.58 -33.18 35.02
C ARG A 5 5.07 -32.90 34.85
N SER A 6 5.91 -33.93 34.86
CA SER A 6 7.36 -33.77 34.64
C SER A 6 7.70 -33.30 33.23
N LEU A 7 6.93 -33.74 32.21
CA LEU A 7 7.16 -33.31 30.83
C LEU A 7 6.85 -31.82 30.63
N ILE A 8 5.75 -31.34 31.23
CA ILE A 8 5.36 -29.92 31.15
C ILE A 8 6.39 -29.03 31.86
N ILE A 9 6.87 -29.44 33.04
CA ILE A 9 7.89 -28.67 33.78
C ILE A 9 9.21 -28.63 33.02
N ALA A 10 9.64 -29.75 32.42
CA ALA A 10 10.85 -29.79 31.61
C ALA A 10 10.74 -28.85 30.39
N PHE A 11 9.60 -28.86 29.71
CA PHE A 11 9.35 -28.00 28.54
C PHE A 11 9.36 -26.51 28.90
N PHE A 12 8.72 -26.13 30.01
CA PHE A 12 8.77 -24.76 30.51
C PHE A 12 10.18 -24.35 30.94
N SER A 13 10.96 -25.24 31.58
CA SER A 13 12.34 -24.90 31.99
C SER A 13 13.27 -24.64 30.81
N VAL A 14 13.11 -25.40 29.71
CA VAL A 14 13.92 -25.21 28.49
C VAL A 14 13.54 -23.91 27.80
N ILE A 15 12.25 -23.58 27.72
CA ILE A 15 11.78 -22.31 27.16
C ILE A 15 12.29 -21.14 28.00
N VAL A 16 12.13 -21.18 29.32
CA VAL A 16 12.57 -20.11 30.22
C VAL A 16 14.09 -19.95 30.19
N CYS A 17 14.87 -21.03 30.20
CA CYS A 17 16.33 -20.96 30.03
C CYS A 17 16.73 -20.39 28.67
N TYR A 18 16.01 -20.71 27.59
CA TYR A 18 16.27 -20.14 26.27
C TYR A 18 16.05 -18.62 26.26
N PHE A 19 14.98 -18.12 26.90
CA PHE A 19 14.70 -16.68 26.95
C PHE A 19 15.58 -15.89 27.94
N ILE A 20 16.09 -16.53 29.01
CA ILE A 20 16.97 -15.87 29.99
C ILE A 20 18.44 -15.88 29.54
N LEU A 21 18.92 -17.00 28.98
CA LEU A 21 20.34 -17.17 28.63
C LEU A 21 20.68 -16.72 27.22
N VAL A 22 19.70 -16.65 26.32
CA VAL A 22 19.89 -15.99 25.03
C VAL A 22 19.45 -14.54 25.24
N PRO A 23 20.39 -13.58 25.40
CA PRO A 23 20.00 -12.17 25.47
C PRO A 23 19.11 -11.87 24.28
N PRO A 24 18.02 -11.09 24.43
CA PRO A 24 17.14 -10.76 23.32
C PRO A 24 18.01 -10.21 22.21
N ARG A 25 18.28 -11.06 21.20
CA ARG A 25 19.02 -10.64 20.03
C ARG A 25 18.18 -9.49 19.50
N ARG A 26 18.80 -8.30 19.41
CA ARG A 26 18.18 -7.10 18.83
C ARG A 26 17.27 -7.56 17.69
N PRO A 27 15.97 -7.18 17.69
CA PRO A 27 14.99 -7.73 16.77
C PRO A 27 15.61 -7.74 15.37
N THR A 28 15.78 -8.93 14.83
CA THR A 28 16.49 -9.21 13.58
C THR A 28 15.62 -8.72 12.41
N TRP A 29 15.46 -7.41 12.34
CA TRP A 29 15.30 -6.66 11.10
C TRP A 29 16.66 -6.39 10.45
N LEU A 30 17.74 -7.01 10.97
CA LEU A 30 19.03 -7.01 10.29
C LEU A 30 18.84 -7.70 8.94
N PRO A 31 19.14 -7.00 7.83
CA PRO A 31 18.98 -7.56 6.49
C PRO A 31 19.74 -8.89 6.42
N LEU A 32 19.10 -9.91 5.83
CA LEU A 32 19.75 -11.17 5.50
C LEU A 32 21.11 -10.85 4.84
N PRO A 33 22.20 -11.56 5.20
CA PRO A 33 23.52 -11.28 4.64
C PRO A 33 23.40 -11.26 3.13
N MET A 34 23.57 -10.07 2.54
CA MET A 34 23.49 -9.91 1.09
C MET A 34 24.50 -10.86 0.48
N SER A 35 23.99 -11.88 -0.21
CA SER A 35 24.81 -12.87 -0.91
C SER A 35 25.86 -12.12 -1.72
N LYS A 36 27.15 -12.38 -1.43
CA LYS A 36 28.28 -11.78 -2.12
C LYS A 36 28.22 -12.20 -3.60
N ARG A 37 27.53 -11.38 -4.40
CA ARG A 37 27.35 -11.62 -5.83
C ARG A 37 28.68 -11.44 -6.54
N ASN A 38 29.08 -12.44 -7.29
CA ASN A 38 30.35 -12.51 -8.02
C ASN A 38 30.42 -11.36 -9.05
N LYS A 39 31.52 -10.60 -9.06
CA LYS A 39 31.76 -9.46 -9.98
C LYS A 39 32.10 -9.98 -11.39
N GLN A 40 31.12 -10.55 -12.09
CA GLN A 40 31.18 -10.64 -13.55
C GLN A 40 30.36 -9.48 -14.08
N THR A 41 30.99 -8.57 -14.82
CA THR A 41 30.35 -7.47 -15.55
C THR A 41 29.56 -8.07 -16.72
N PRO A 42 28.24 -8.28 -16.58
CA PRO A 42 27.44 -8.81 -17.67
C PRO A 42 27.12 -7.66 -18.63
N ALA A 43 26.82 -7.97 -19.88
CA ALA A 43 26.17 -7.05 -20.81
C ALA A 43 25.04 -6.31 -20.08
N SER A 44 24.93 -4.99 -20.30
CA SER A 44 24.06 -4.07 -19.53
C SER A 44 22.64 -4.61 -19.39
N THR A 45 22.39 -5.37 -18.33
CA THR A 45 21.10 -5.97 -18.08
C THR A 45 20.21 -4.84 -17.59
N ARG A 46 19.22 -4.47 -18.40
CA ARG A 46 18.28 -3.40 -18.04
C ARG A 46 17.63 -3.76 -16.71
N CYS A 47 17.78 -2.86 -15.75
CA CYS A 47 17.24 -3.01 -14.41
C CYS A 47 15.82 -2.45 -14.40
N LEU A 48 14.82 -3.29 -14.16
CA LEU A 48 13.43 -2.86 -14.13
C LEU A 48 13.05 -2.35 -12.74
N ALA A 49 12.41 -1.19 -12.71
CA ALA A 49 11.67 -0.69 -11.55
C ALA A 49 10.18 -0.99 -11.75
N LEU A 50 9.64 -1.87 -10.91
CA LEU A 50 8.25 -2.31 -10.98
C LEU A 50 7.43 -1.61 -9.91
N GLY A 51 6.24 -1.17 -10.32
CA GLY A 51 5.19 -0.74 -9.41
C GLY A 51 4.02 -1.70 -9.49
N ILE A 52 3.60 -2.19 -8.34
CA ILE A 52 2.38 -2.99 -8.17
C ILE A 52 1.39 -2.14 -7.38
N SER A 53 0.13 -2.11 -7.82
CA SER A 53 -0.96 -1.53 -7.04
C SER A 53 -2.03 -2.57 -6.77
N LEU A 54 -2.28 -2.85 -5.50
CA LEU A 54 -3.39 -3.66 -5.04
C LEU A 54 -4.62 -2.76 -4.85
N THR A 55 -5.79 -3.24 -5.26
CA THR A 55 -7.10 -2.58 -5.11
C THR A 55 -8.06 -3.51 -4.38
N ALA A 56 -9.30 -3.08 -4.14
CA ALA A 56 -10.32 -3.91 -3.51
C ALA A 56 -10.62 -5.22 -4.26
N SER A 57 -10.45 -5.27 -5.59
CA SER A 57 -10.86 -6.44 -6.40
C SER A 57 -9.85 -6.95 -7.42
N TYR A 58 -8.75 -6.25 -7.65
CA TYR A 58 -7.71 -6.64 -8.59
C TYR A 58 -6.36 -6.03 -8.20
N GLY A 59 -5.30 -6.42 -8.89
CA GLY A 59 -4.03 -5.72 -8.85
C GLY A 59 -3.56 -5.33 -10.25
N THR A 60 -2.76 -4.27 -10.32
CA THR A 60 -2.14 -3.81 -11.57
C THR A 60 -0.63 -3.71 -11.41
N ILE A 61 0.07 -3.80 -12.54
CA ILE A 61 1.53 -3.72 -12.58
C ILE A 61 2.00 -2.85 -13.75
N SER A 62 2.93 -1.95 -13.46
CA SER A 62 3.57 -1.06 -14.43
C SER A 62 5.09 -1.07 -14.28
N ILE A 63 5.80 -0.82 -15.37
CA ILE A 63 7.25 -0.66 -15.43
C ILE A 63 7.57 0.82 -15.61
N ARG A 64 8.59 1.30 -14.88
CA ARG A 64 9.24 2.59 -15.15
C ARG A 64 10.56 2.36 -15.86
N HIS A 65 10.66 2.83 -17.11
CA HIS A 65 11.87 2.77 -17.93
C HIS A 65 12.87 3.84 -17.51
N GLU A 66 14.15 3.76 -17.90
CA GLU A 66 15.15 4.76 -17.50
C GLU A 66 14.90 6.16 -18.09
N ASP A 67 14.19 6.24 -19.23
CA ASP A 67 13.94 7.47 -19.99
C ASP A 67 12.81 8.37 -19.44
N GLY A 68 12.11 7.95 -18.39
CA GLY A 68 10.94 8.68 -17.88
C GLY A 68 9.60 8.03 -18.19
N SER A 69 9.57 7.11 -19.17
CA SER A 69 8.33 6.53 -19.66
C SER A 69 7.82 5.41 -18.77
N PHE A 70 6.50 5.18 -18.84
CA PHE A 70 5.81 4.11 -18.14
C PHE A 70 5.20 3.15 -19.13
N GLU A 71 5.25 1.87 -18.79
CA GLU A 71 4.60 0.80 -19.54
C GLU A 71 3.66 0.03 -18.61
N ASP A 72 2.38 -0.01 -18.97
CA ASP A 72 1.35 -0.71 -18.20
C ASP A 72 1.27 -2.15 -18.69
N ILE A 73 1.68 -3.10 -17.86
CA ILE A 73 1.90 -4.49 -18.29
C ILE A 73 0.61 -5.29 -18.23
N GLY A 74 -0.16 -5.14 -17.16
CA GLY A 74 -1.36 -5.95 -16.99
C GLY A 74 -2.09 -5.76 -15.68
N CYS A 75 -3.26 -6.38 -15.63
CA CYS A 75 -4.19 -6.37 -14.52
C CYS A 75 -4.60 -7.81 -14.24
N GLU A 76 -4.55 -8.22 -12.98
CA GLU A 76 -4.98 -9.55 -12.54
C GLU A 76 -6.12 -9.39 -11.53
N HIS A 77 -7.23 -10.08 -11.75
CA HIS A 77 -8.35 -10.05 -10.81
C HIS A 77 -8.06 -10.91 -9.58
N GLY A 78 -8.47 -10.42 -8.41
CA GLY A 78 -8.43 -11.20 -7.19
C GLY A 78 -9.38 -12.41 -7.27
N ASP A 79 -8.95 -13.54 -6.73
CA ASP A 79 -9.82 -14.69 -6.54
C ASP A 79 -10.81 -14.45 -5.38
N GLN A 80 -11.71 -15.40 -5.12
CA GLN A 80 -12.67 -15.25 -4.03
C GLN A 80 -11.97 -15.09 -2.67
N ASN A 81 -10.84 -15.77 -2.44
CA ASN A 81 -10.08 -15.63 -1.20
C ASN A 81 -9.56 -14.20 -1.01
N TYR A 82 -9.09 -13.56 -2.08
CA TYR A 82 -8.66 -12.18 -2.08
C TYR A 82 -9.81 -11.22 -1.80
N LEU A 83 -10.96 -11.42 -2.46
CA LEU A 83 -12.16 -10.59 -2.26
C LEU A 83 -12.67 -10.70 -0.81
N ASP A 84 -12.79 -11.92 -0.28
CA ASP A 84 -13.21 -12.18 1.10
C ASP A 84 -12.24 -11.57 2.11
N MET A 85 -10.94 -11.63 1.82
CA MET A 85 -9.90 -11.01 2.63
C MET A 85 -10.01 -9.48 2.60
N MET A 86 -10.14 -8.85 1.43
CA MET A 86 -10.28 -7.39 1.33
C MET A 86 -11.56 -6.89 2.02
N GLN A 87 -12.67 -7.62 1.86
CA GLN A 87 -13.91 -7.33 2.58
C GLN A 87 -13.73 -7.48 4.09
N ARG A 88 -13.05 -8.54 4.56
CA ARG A 88 -12.73 -8.71 5.99
C ARG A 88 -11.86 -7.56 6.50
N PHE A 89 -10.81 -7.17 5.80
CA PHE A 89 -9.91 -6.08 6.19
C PHE A 89 -10.57 -4.71 6.24
N SER A 90 -11.67 -4.52 5.51
CA SER A 90 -12.45 -3.28 5.58
C SER A 90 -13.17 -3.05 6.92
N ARG A 91 -13.35 -4.10 7.73
CA ARG A 91 -14.07 -4.02 9.01
C ARG A 91 -13.14 -3.50 10.10
N LEU A 92 -13.64 -2.60 10.95
CA LEU A 92 -12.91 -2.11 12.12
C LEU A 92 -12.51 -3.24 13.09
N SER A 93 -13.29 -4.32 13.15
CA SER A 93 -12.97 -5.51 13.96
C SER A 93 -11.70 -6.25 13.51
N SER A 94 -11.22 -5.97 12.30
CA SER A 94 -9.98 -6.56 11.75
C SER A 94 -8.75 -5.73 12.12
N SER A 95 -8.93 -4.58 12.77
CA SER A 95 -7.83 -3.77 13.26
C SER A 95 -7.17 -4.43 14.48
N HIS A 96 -5.84 -4.42 14.51
CA HIS A 96 -5.00 -4.85 15.62
C HIS A 96 -3.80 -3.90 15.78
N PRO A 97 -3.15 -3.88 16.96
CA PRO A 97 -1.86 -3.20 17.11
C PRO A 97 -0.85 -3.68 16.06
N ALA A 98 -0.16 -2.75 15.40
CA ALA A 98 0.84 -3.05 14.38
C ALA A 98 1.94 -1.97 14.36
N PRO A 99 3.16 -2.29 13.90
CA PRO A 99 4.20 -1.30 13.71
C PRO A 99 3.82 -0.25 12.64
N PRO A 100 4.24 1.02 12.79
CA PRO A 100 4.93 1.58 13.95
C PRO A 100 4.00 1.75 15.16
N TYR A 101 4.45 1.29 16.34
CA TYR A 101 3.68 1.44 17.58
C TYR A 101 3.83 2.85 18.13
N PHE A 102 2.71 3.47 18.53
CA PHE A 102 2.71 4.78 19.20
C PHE A 102 2.84 4.65 20.71
N ARG A 103 2.43 3.51 21.25
CA ARG A 103 2.44 3.20 22.68
C ARG A 103 3.20 1.91 22.93
N MET A 104 3.81 1.82 24.10
CA MET A 104 4.53 0.61 24.50
C MET A 104 3.56 -0.56 24.71
N GLU A 105 2.36 -0.27 25.19
CA GLU A 105 1.30 -1.24 25.42
C GLU A 105 0.90 -1.94 24.12
N ASP A 106 0.70 -1.16 23.04
CA ASP A 106 0.42 -1.69 21.70
C ASP A 106 1.50 -2.66 21.23
N GLN A 107 2.77 -2.35 21.50
CA GLN A 107 3.88 -3.23 21.17
C GLN A 107 3.85 -4.52 21.97
N TRP A 108 3.57 -4.45 23.28
CA TRP A 108 3.51 -5.62 24.15
C TRP A 108 2.35 -6.55 23.78
N ASP A 109 1.18 -5.99 23.54
CA ASP A 109 -0.02 -6.73 23.13
C ASP A 109 0.17 -7.42 21.78
N ASP A 110 1.01 -6.86 20.91
CA ASP A 110 1.30 -7.42 19.59
C ASP A 110 2.42 -8.49 19.58
N GLN A 111 3.23 -8.60 20.65
CA GLN A 111 4.37 -9.52 20.67
C GLN A 111 4.01 -10.99 20.38
N PRO A 112 2.91 -11.55 20.92
CA PRO A 112 2.54 -12.93 20.62
C PRO A 112 2.27 -13.15 19.12
N ARG A 113 1.58 -12.20 18.47
CA ARG A 113 1.30 -12.25 17.03
C ARG A 113 2.59 -12.15 16.22
N GLN A 114 3.46 -11.20 16.56
CA GLN A 114 4.77 -11.02 15.91
C GLN A 114 5.67 -12.26 16.07
N GLY A 115 5.67 -12.88 17.24
CA GLY A 115 6.39 -14.12 17.52
C GLY A 115 5.91 -15.26 16.62
N PHE A 116 4.60 -15.43 16.51
CA PHE A 116 4.01 -16.46 15.63
C PHE A 116 4.31 -16.20 14.15
N ARG A 117 4.18 -14.96 13.68
CA ARG A 117 4.56 -14.56 12.31
C ARG A 117 6.03 -14.89 12.02
N SER A 118 6.92 -14.55 12.94
CA SER A 118 8.35 -14.81 12.82
C SER A 118 8.67 -16.31 12.78
N ALA A 119 8.02 -17.10 13.64
CA ALA A 119 8.18 -18.55 13.67
C ALA A 119 7.75 -19.20 12.34
N ARG A 120 6.67 -18.72 11.72
CA ARG A 120 6.24 -19.20 10.39
C ARG A 120 7.24 -18.87 9.30
N LYS A 121 7.76 -17.63 9.28
CA LYS A 121 8.80 -17.22 8.32
C LYS A 121 10.07 -18.05 8.44
N LEU A 122 10.44 -18.46 9.66
CA LEU A 122 11.61 -19.31 9.92
C LEU A 122 11.53 -20.68 9.24
N ILE A 123 10.32 -21.22 9.04
CA ILE A 123 10.07 -22.49 8.35
C ILE A 123 9.57 -22.29 6.91
N PHE A 124 9.90 -21.14 6.30
CA PHE A 124 9.54 -20.78 4.92
C PHE A 124 8.03 -20.76 4.62
N LEU A 125 7.20 -20.54 5.64
CA LEU A 125 5.76 -20.35 5.49
C LEU A 125 5.43 -18.85 5.40
N PRO A 126 4.30 -18.50 4.72
CA PRO A 126 3.82 -17.12 4.74
C PRO A 126 3.45 -16.72 6.16
N ALA A 127 3.74 -15.46 6.52
CA ALA A 127 3.60 -14.94 7.89
C ALA A 127 2.17 -15.10 8.45
N SER A 128 1.16 -15.05 7.58
CA SER A 128 -0.24 -15.35 7.89
C SER A 128 -0.93 -16.03 6.70
N SER A 129 -2.19 -16.42 6.86
CA SER A 129 -3.03 -16.84 5.72
C SER A 129 -3.27 -15.70 4.73
N ASP A 130 -3.39 -14.47 5.23
CA ASP A 130 -3.69 -13.30 4.41
C ASP A 130 -2.48 -12.91 3.55
N VAL A 131 -1.27 -12.99 4.11
CA VAL A 131 -0.02 -12.84 3.34
C VAL A 131 0.06 -13.89 2.22
N ARG A 132 -0.40 -15.12 2.45
CA ARG A 132 -0.47 -16.13 1.38
C ARG A 132 -1.39 -15.67 0.24
N THR A 133 -2.58 -15.19 0.58
CA THR A 133 -3.56 -14.70 -0.41
C THR A 133 -3.02 -13.51 -1.20
N LEU A 134 -2.43 -12.53 -0.53
CA LEU A 134 -1.74 -11.39 -1.17
C LEU A 134 -0.61 -11.84 -2.09
N SER A 135 0.21 -12.80 -1.64
CA SER A 135 1.33 -13.35 -2.42
C SER A 135 0.86 -14.10 -3.66
N THR A 136 -0.30 -14.76 -3.64
CA THR A 136 -0.85 -15.42 -4.84
C THR A 136 -1.09 -14.40 -5.95
N LEU A 137 -1.87 -13.35 -5.66
CA LEU A 137 -2.16 -12.29 -6.64
C LEU A 137 -0.87 -11.57 -7.09
N THR A 138 0.00 -11.23 -6.14
CA THR A 138 1.29 -10.57 -6.43
C THR A 138 2.17 -11.42 -7.34
N SER A 139 2.22 -12.74 -7.12
CA SER A 139 3.01 -13.65 -7.94
C SER A 139 2.48 -13.74 -9.38
N SER A 140 1.16 -13.72 -9.57
CA SER A 140 0.54 -13.65 -10.90
C SER A 140 0.95 -12.37 -11.64
N LEU A 141 0.87 -11.21 -10.98
CA LEU A 141 1.31 -9.93 -11.56
C LEU A 141 2.80 -9.94 -11.93
N ILE A 142 3.66 -10.46 -11.05
CA ILE A 142 5.10 -10.59 -11.33
C ILE A 142 5.34 -11.53 -12.52
N SER A 143 4.53 -12.59 -12.66
CA SER A 143 4.63 -13.51 -13.79
C SER A 143 4.29 -12.82 -15.12
N LEU A 144 3.30 -11.91 -15.12
CA LEU A 144 3.02 -11.05 -16.29
C LEU A 144 4.26 -10.20 -16.65
N ALA A 145 4.85 -9.49 -15.69
CA ALA A 145 6.06 -8.68 -15.95
C ALA A 145 7.25 -9.51 -16.43
N LYS A 146 7.48 -10.71 -15.86
CA LYS A 146 8.56 -11.60 -16.30
C LYS A 146 8.34 -12.13 -17.72
N SER A 147 7.10 -12.50 -18.06
CA SER A 147 6.78 -12.93 -19.42
C SER A 147 6.99 -11.81 -20.44
N HIS A 148 6.64 -10.58 -20.08
CA HIS A 148 6.79 -9.40 -20.94
C HIS A 148 8.24 -8.99 -21.13
N ALA A 149 9.03 -8.98 -20.06
CA ALA A 149 10.42 -8.52 -20.05
C ALA A 149 11.42 -9.66 -19.79
N SER A 150 11.33 -10.73 -20.60
CA SER A 150 12.07 -12.00 -20.42
C SER A 150 13.60 -11.87 -20.31
N SER A 151 14.19 -10.77 -20.81
CA SER A 151 15.65 -10.51 -20.78
C SER A 151 16.10 -9.60 -19.64
N SER A 152 15.18 -9.05 -18.86
CA SER A 152 15.48 -8.02 -17.86
C SER A 152 15.31 -8.54 -16.44
N SER A 153 16.25 -8.19 -15.57
CA SER A 153 16.16 -8.52 -14.15
C SER A 153 15.33 -7.46 -13.41
N ILE A 154 14.39 -7.92 -12.58
CA ILE A 154 13.66 -7.08 -11.65
C ILE A 154 14.64 -6.55 -10.60
N ALA A 155 14.89 -5.24 -10.60
CA ALA A 155 15.88 -4.63 -9.72
C ALA A 155 15.24 -4.00 -8.48
N SER A 156 14.01 -3.51 -8.60
CA SER A 156 13.26 -2.86 -7.52
C SER A 156 11.77 -3.09 -7.69
N VAL A 157 11.07 -3.30 -6.59
CA VAL A 157 9.61 -3.40 -6.56
C VAL A 157 9.06 -2.55 -5.42
N VAL A 158 8.03 -1.77 -5.72
CA VAL A 158 7.17 -1.13 -4.72
C VAL A 158 5.75 -1.65 -4.91
N ILE A 159 5.12 -2.06 -3.81
CA ILE A 159 3.74 -2.54 -3.79
C ILE A 159 2.92 -1.51 -3.02
N SER A 160 1.93 -0.93 -3.68
CA SER A 160 0.93 -0.07 -3.04
C SER A 160 -0.33 -0.85 -2.70
N TYR A 161 -1.04 -0.37 -1.68
CA TYR A 161 -2.19 -1.08 -1.11
C TYR A 161 -3.26 -0.12 -0.57
N PRO A 162 -4.54 -0.52 -0.57
CA PRO A 162 -5.62 0.33 -0.12
C PRO A 162 -5.52 0.55 1.40
N ALA A 163 -5.94 1.74 1.85
CA ALA A 163 -5.97 2.07 3.27
C ALA A 163 -7.14 1.38 3.96
N LEU A 164 -7.00 0.10 4.30
CA LEU A 164 -8.01 -0.68 5.02
C LEU A 164 -7.60 -0.87 6.49
N PRO A 165 -8.54 -0.84 7.46
CA PRO A 165 -8.23 -1.01 8.88
C PRO A 165 -7.43 -2.26 9.22
N GLY A 166 -7.67 -3.38 8.53
CA GLY A 166 -6.98 -4.65 8.76
C GLY A 166 -5.81 -4.96 7.82
N LEU A 167 -5.41 -4.04 6.93
CA LEU A 167 -4.31 -4.26 5.99
C LEU A 167 -3.12 -3.36 6.32
N TYR A 168 -2.02 -3.96 6.77
CA TYR A 168 -0.87 -3.22 7.28
C TYR A 168 0.34 -3.27 6.35
N ALA A 169 1.22 -2.27 6.51
CA ALA A 169 2.50 -2.20 5.79
C ALA A 169 3.33 -3.49 5.97
N GLU A 170 3.31 -4.09 7.15
CA GLU A 170 4.02 -5.35 7.43
C GLU A 170 3.52 -6.54 6.60
N ASP A 171 2.23 -6.61 6.27
CA ASP A 171 1.68 -7.68 5.44
C ASP A 171 2.16 -7.54 3.99
N ILE A 172 2.27 -6.30 3.50
CA ILE A 172 2.84 -6.00 2.19
C ILE A 172 4.33 -6.31 2.17
N SER A 173 5.06 -5.97 3.23
CA SER A 173 6.47 -6.32 3.35
C SER A 173 6.70 -7.83 3.39
N ASP A 174 5.93 -8.57 4.19
CA ASP A 174 5.99 -10.03 4.27
C ASP A 174 5.55 -10.70 2.96
N THR A 175 4.59 -10.12 2.24
CA THR A 175 4.17 -10.57 0.90
C THR A 175 5.33 -10.50 -0.09
N ALA A 176 6.02 -9.36 -0.15
CA ALA A 176 7.16 -9.20 -1.05
C ALA A 176 8.32 -10.12 -0.68
N LEU A 177 8.61 -10.29 0.63
CA LEU A 177 9.61 -11.23 1.11
C LEU A 177 9.28 -12.67 0.69
N TYR A 178 8.04 -13.11 0.87
CA TYR A 178 7.60 -14.45 0.48
C TYR A 178 7.67 -14.67 -1.05
N CYS A 179 7.41 -13.62 -1.83
CA CYS A 179 7.56 -13.63 -3.29
C CYS A 179 9.03 -13.46 -3.78
N ASN A 180 10.01 -13.41 -2.87
CA ASN A 180 11.43 -13.15 -3.18
C ASN A 180 11.66 -11.85 -3.97
N LEU A 181 10.90 -10.79 -3.65
CA LEU A 181 11.01 -9.49 -4.32
C LEU A 181 12.00 -8.60 -3.56
N PRO A 182 12.89 -7.87 -4.26
CA PRO A 182 13.79 -6.91 -3.64
C PRO A 182 13.00 -5.66 -3.23
N LEU A 183 12.59 -5.59 -1.96
CA LEU A 183 12.04 -4.38 -1.38
C LEU A 183 13.14 -3.35 -1.17
N LEU A 184 13.11 -2.29 -1.97
CA LEU A 184 13.95 -1.13 -1.74
C LEU A 184 13.16 -0.12 -0.91
N TYR A 185 13.72 0.24 0.24
CA TYR A 185 13.12 1.25 1.09
C TYR A 185 13.41 2.66 0.52
N GLY A 186 14.60 2.93 -0.03
CA GLY A 186 14.91 4.28 -0.56
C GLY A 186 14.56 5.37 0.48
N ASN A 187 13.84 6.41 0.04
CA ASN A 187 13.31 7.45 0.94
C ASN A 187 12.00 7.05 1.66
N HIS A 188 11.42 5.89 1.32
CA HIS A 188 10.17 5.39 1.89
C HIS A 188 10.45 4.28 2.90
N ARG A 189 10.18 4.55 4.17
CA ARG A 189 10.37 3.55 5.22
C ARG A 189 9.36 2.39 5.11
N TYR A 190 8.22 2.64 4.48
CA TYR A 190 7.11 1.70 4.39
C TYR A 190 6.57 1.61 2.96
N PRO A 191 5.94 0.48 2.58
CA PRO A 191 5.15 0.42 1.37
C PRO A 191 4.10 1.55 1.36
N PRO A 192 3.94 2.28 0.26
CA PRO A 192 3.01 3.40 0.18
C PRO A 192 1.56 2.93 0.06
N ARG A 193 0.62 3.63 0.68
CA ARG A 193 -0.81 3.44 0.40
C ARG A 193 -1.16 3.90 -1.02
N THR A 194 -2.28 3.40 -1.53
CA THR A 194 -2.78 3.73 -2.87
C THR A 194 -2.89 5.23 -3.11
N ILE A 195 -3.26 6.04 -2.10
CA ILE A 195 -3.33 7.50 -2.23
C ILE A 195 -1.97 8.13 -2.56
N VAL A 196 -0.90 7.66 -1.90
CA VAL A 196 0.47 8.15 -2.10
C VAL A 196 1.00 7.76 -3.47
N SER A 197 0.80 6.51 -3.86
CA SER A 197 1.20 6.05 -5.19
C SER A 197 0.38 6.72 -6.28
N THR A 198 -0.92 6.97 -6.09
CA THR A 198 -1.73 7.68 -7.10
C THR A 198 -1.32 9.14 -7.22
N TYR A 199 -1.03 9.81 -6.10
CA TYR A 199 -0.51 11.17 -6.08
C TYR A 199 0.82 11.26 -6.85
N THR A 200 1.72 10.30 -6.61
CA THR A 200 2.98 10.14 -7.34
C THR A 200 2.76 9.89 -8.84
N GLY A 201 1.81 9.01 -9.19
CA GLY A 201 1.49 8.67 -10.57
C GLY A 201 1.00 9.86 -11.40
N ASN A 202 0.40 10.84 -10.72
CA ASN A 202 0.03 12.14 -11.29
C ASN A 202 1.16 13.18 -11.21
N ARG A 203 2.41 12.75 -10.97
CA ARG A 203 3.62 13.58 -10.88
C ARG A 203 3.58 14.61 -9.76
N MET A 204 2.83 14.37 -8.70
CA MET A 204 2.76 15.24 -7.54
C MET A 204 3.62 14.72 -6.38
N GLY A 205 4.08 15.63 -5.52
CA GLY A 205 4.82 15.27 -4.31
C GLY A 205 6.26 14.81 -4.53
N LEU A 206 6.82 15.04 -5.72
CA LEU A 206 8.16 14.58 -6.10
C LEU A 206 9.16 15.74 -6.12
N CYS A 207 10.31 15.54 -5.47
CA CYS A 207 11.47 16.41 -5.61
C CYS A 207 12.20 16.14 -6.94
N SER A 208 12.90 17.13 -7.47
CA SER A 208 13.77 17.00 -8.64
C SER A 208 15.09 16.35 -8.26
N SER A 209 15.71 16.77 -7.15
CA SER A 209 17.00 16.27 -6.68
C SER A 209 16.88 15.02 -5.81
N TYR A 210 16.19 14.00 -6.30
CA TYR A 210 15.90 12.78 -5.52
C TYR A 210 17.14 11.94 -5.15
N THR A 211 18.28 12.18 -5.78
CA THR A 211 19.58 11.57 -5.46
C THR A 211 20.32 12.27 -4.32
N ASP A 212 19.97 13.52 -4.02
CA ASP A 212 20.48 14.29 -2.87
C ASP A 212 19.38 14.39 -1.83
N GLU A 213 19.47 13.58 -0.77
CA GLU A 213 18.44 13.53 0.28
C GLU A 213 18.20 14.90 0.93
N LYS A 214 19.25 15.71 1.13
CA LYS A 214 19.14 17.02 1.77
C LYS A 214 18.45 18.02 0.86
N GLN A 215 18.83 18.07 -0.41
CA GLN A 215 18.19 18.95 -1.39
C GLN A 215 16.74 18.51 -1.65
N CYS A 216 16.50 17.21 -1.83
CA CYS A 216 15.16 16.66 -2.01
C CYS A 216 14.24 17.05 -0.85
N ARG A 217 14.74 17.00 0.40
CA ARG A 217 13.98 17.45 1.57
C ARG A 217 13.67 18.94 1.54
N GLN A 218 14.59 19.78 1.09
CA GLN A 218 14.33 21.23 0.95
C GLN A 218 13.30 21.52 -0.13
N GLU A 219 13.39 20.85 -1.29
CA GLU A 219 12.41 20.94 -2.37
C GLU A 219 11.04 20.46 -1.92
N GLY A 220 10.99 19.33 -1.21
CA GLY A 220 9.79 18.77 -0.62
C GLY A 220 9.10 19.74 0.35
N LEU A 221 9.87 20.42 1.21
CA LEU A 221 9.38 21.49 2.08
C LEU A 221 8.84 22.70 1.30
N ALA A 222 9.28 22.95 0.08
CA ALA A 222 8.77 24.03 -0.76
C ALA A 222 7.52 23.65 -1.58
N LEU A 223 7.16 22.36 -1.65
CA LEU A 223 5.96 21.90 -2.36
C LEU A 223 4.68 22.41 -1.66
N PRO A 224 3.61 22.69 -2.42
CA PRO A 224 2.34 23.10 -1.85
C PRO A 224 1.69 21.94 -1.07
N VAL A 225 1.08 22.26 0.07
CA VAL A 225 0.21 21.30 0.78
C VAL A 225 -1.13 21.24 0.06
N ARG A 226 -1.55 20.03 -0.32
CA ARG A 226 -2.83 19.75 -0.95
C ARG A 226 -3.72 18.92 -0.03
N SER A 227 -5.00 19.23 -0.01
CA SER A 227 -6.00 18.37 0.60
C SER A 227 -6.51 17.38 -0.45
N VAL A 228 -6.15 16.11 -0.27
CA VAL A 228 -6.35 15.06 -1.26
C VAL A 228 -7.44 14.11 -0.81
N ILE A 229 -8.30 13.69 -1.74
CA ILE A 229 -9.22 12.57 -1.57
C ILE A 229 -8.93 11.55 -2.67
N LEU A 230 -8.63 10.32 -2.27
CA LEU A 230 -8.66 9.17 -3.13
C LEU A 230 -10.08 8.61 -3.17
N VAL A 231 -10.61 8.42 -4.37
CA VAL A 231 -11.83 7.66 -4.63
C VAL A 231 -11.45 6.44 -5.47
N GLU A 232 -11.48 5.26 -4.85
CA GLU A 232 -11.30 3.99 -5.55
C GLU A 232 -12.67 3.37 -5.80
N TYR A 233 -13.04 3.27 -7.08
CA TYR A 233 -14.34 2.75 -7.51
C TYR A 233 -14.16 1.49 -8.37
N THR A 234 -14.50 0.33 -7.82
CA THR A 234 -14.35 -0.97 -8.49
C THR A 234 -15.63 -1.79 -8.41
N SER A 235 -15.82 -2.79 -9.27
CA SER A 235 -16.97 -3.69 -9.19
C SER A 235 -17.29 -4.21 -7.77
N ALA A 236 -16.28 -4.49 -6.94
CA ALA A 236 -16.48 -5.02 -5.58
C ALA A 236 -16.72 -3.95 -4.50
N ALA A 237 -16.10 -2.76 -4.62
CA ALA A 237 -16.13 -1.79 -3.53
C ALA A 237 -15.98 -0.34 -3.97
N VAL A 238 -16.37 0.55 -3.05
CA VAL A 238 -16.02 1.97 -3.05
C VAL A 238 -15.16 2.24 -1.82
N LEU A 239 -13.91 2.65 -2.03
CA LEU A 239 -13.00 3.05 -0.96
C LEU A 239 -12.70 4.53 -1.08
N LEU A 240 -12.87 5.25 0.02
CA LEU A 240 -12.53 6.66 0.15
C LEU A 240 -11.42 6.80 1.16
N HIS A 241 -10.43 7.64 0.87
CA HIS A 241 -9.35 7.95 1.79
C HIS A 241 -8.94 9.40 1.60
N THR A 242 -8.84 10.18 2.68
CA THR A 242 -8.38 11.57 2.60
C THR A 242 -7.08 11.80 3.37
N MET A 243 -6.20 12.61 2.80
CA MET A 243 -4.91 12.96 3.40
C MET A 243 -4.52 14.39 3.01
N SER A 244 -3.89 15.11 3.93
CA SER A 244 -3.22 16.37 3.61
C SER A 244 -1.78 16.04 3.19
N MET A 245 -1.44 16.29 1.94
CA MET A 245 -0.20 15.83 1.33
C MET A 245 0.64 16.98 0.82
N ARG A 246 1.94 16.96 1.12
CA ARG A 246 2.94 17.85 0.51
C ARG A 246 3.82 17.03 -0.42
N GLU A 247 4.44 16.03 0.16
CA GLU A 247 5.33 15.07 -0.50
C GLU A 247 4.59 13.76 -0.75
N ALA A 248 5.10 12.98 -1.69
CA ALA A 248 4.68 11.61 -1.93
C ALA A 248 5.31 10.64 -0.91
N ASN A 249 5.14 10.92 0.39
CA ASN A 249 5.72 10.13 1.46
C ASN A 249 4.62 9.54 2.37
N ASP A 250 4.78 8.27 2.74
CA ASP A 250 3.87 7.57 3.63
C ASP A 250 4.56 7.29 4.97
N LEU A 251 3.89 7.68 6.06
CA LEU A 251 4.39 7.46 7.42
C LEU A 251 3.89 6.13 8.01
N ALA A 252 3.12 5.33 7.24
CA ALA A 252 2.41 4.15 7.71
C ALA A 252 1.57 4.40 8.97
N ASP A 253 1.02 5.62 9.07
CA ASP A 253 0.20 6.02 10.21
C ASP A 253 -1.09 5.17 10.22
N PRO A 254 -1.37 4.39 11.27
CA PRO A 254 -2.56 3.55 11.37
C PRO A 254 -3.85 4.37 11.49
N ASP A 255 -3.81 5.70 11.55
CA ASP A 255 -5.00 6.53 11.57
C ASP A 255 -5.83 6.35 10.27
N THR A 256 -6.77 5.41 10.34
CA THR A 256 -7.80 5.14 9.33
C THR A 256 -9.08 5.92 9.60
N ASP A 257 -9.12 6.85 10.57
CA ASP A 257 -10.35 7.61 10.87
C ASP A 257 -10.78 8.50 9.68
N LEU A 258 -9.90 8.64 8.70
CA LEU A 258 -10.07 9.38 7.46
C LEU A 258 -10.33 8.50 6.23
N SER A 259 -10.79 7.26 6.44
CA SER A 259 -11.21 6.37 5.36
C SER A 259 -12.62 5.84 5.55
N ILE A 260 -13.32 5.63 4.42
CA ILE A 260 -14.65 5.03 4.37
C ILE A 260 -14.62 3.89 3.36
N HIS A 261 -15.20 2.75 3.72
CA HIS A 261 -15.15 1.53 2.91
C HIS A 261 -16.55 0.94 2.75
N TYR A 262 -16.97 0.70 1.51
CA TYR A 262 -18.21 -0.01 1.20
C TYR A 262 -17.93 -1.20 0.29
N PHE A 263 -17.98 -2.41 0.83
CA PHE A 263 -17.83 -3.68 0.10
C PHE A 263 -19.17 -4.34 -0.27
N SER A 264 -20.29 -3.72 0.08
CA SER A 264 -21.63 -4.33 -0.04
C SER A 264 -22.49 -3.68 -1.12
N LEU A 265 -21.91 -2.88 -2.02
CA LEU A 265 -22.66 -2.14 -3.03
C LEU A 265 -22.92 -2.93 -4.33
N GLY A 266 -22.49 -4.19 -4.40
CA GLY A 266 -22.58 -5.04 -5.60
C GLY A 266 -23.22 -6.42 -5.41
N ASP A 267 -23.70 -6.77 -4.20
CA ASP A 267 -24.14 -8.14 -3.89
C ASP A 267 -25.65 -8.39 -4.16
N ASP A 268 -26.42 -7.35 -4.49
CA ASP A 268 -27.80 -7.51 -4.96
C ASP A 268 -27.82 -7.90 -6.45
N GLN A 269 -27.44 -9.15 -6.74
CA GLN A 269 -27.51 -9.74 -8.09
C GLN A 269 -28.93 -9.75 -8.69
N ASN A 270 -29.96 -9.45 -7.90
CA ASN A 270 -31.36 -9.50 -8.33
C ASN A 270 -31.92 -8.17 -8.86
N SER A 271 -31.15 -7.08 -8.89
CA SER A 271 -31.59 -5.83 -9.55
C SER A 271 -30.42 -4.93 -9.94
N GLU A 272 -29.88 -5.14 -11.15
CA GLU A 272 -28.79 -4.31 -11.71
C GLU A 272 -29.10 -2.80 -11.64
N ASN A 273 -30.38 -2.42 -11.78
CA ASN A 273 -30.80 -1.01 -11.78
C ASN A 273 -30.94 -0.42 -10.37
N VAL A 274 -31.49 -1.17 -9.40
CA VAL A 274 -31.65 -0.69 -8.02
C VAL A 274 -30.29 -0.63 -7.32
N GLY A 275 -29.41 -1.59 -7.60
CA GLY A 275 -28.03 -1.59 -7.10
C GLY A 275 -27.26 -0.36 -7.56
N ARG A 276 -27.33 -0.01 -8.85
CA ARG A 276 -26.60 1.15 -9.41
C ARG A 276 -27.03 2.48 -8.80
N HIS A 277 -28.33 2.75 -8.71
CA HIS A 277 -28.82 4.00 -8.13
C HIS A 277 -28.43 4.14 -6.65
N THR A 278 -28.60 3.06 -5.88
CA THR A 278 -28.25 3.02 -4.45
C THR A 278 -26.75 3.21 -4.25
N ARG A 279 -25.92 2.58 -5.08
CA ARG A 279 -24.47 2.70 -5.07
C ARG A 279 -23.99 4.11 -5.37
N ARG A 280 -24.54 4.77 -6.40
CA ARG A 280 -24.25 6.16 -6.72
C ARG A 280 -24.62 7.09 -5.58
N LYS A 281 -25.84 6.98 -5.06
CA LYS A 281 -26.31 7.77 -3.92
C LYS A 281 -25.39 7.59 -2.70
N SER A 282 -25.06 6.35 -2.36
CA SER A 282 -24.18 6.03 -1.23
C SER A 282 -22.77 6.60 -1.43
N THR A 283 -22.23 6.53 -2.66
CA THR A 283 -20.91 7.12 -2.99
C THR A 283 -20.91 8.62 -2.78
N ARG A 284 -21.94 9.32 -3.29
CA ARG A 284 -22.10 10.77 -3.14
C ARG A 284 -22.19 11.17 -1.66
N GLU A 285 -23.06 10.51 -0.91
CA GLU A 285 -23.25 10.75 0.52
C GLU A 285 -21.97 10.50 1.32
N ALA A 286 -21.21 9.45 0.96
CA ALA A 286 -19.96 9.11 1.61
C ALA A 286 -18.85 10.15 1.36
N VAL A 287 -18.74 10.68 0.12
CA VAL A 287 -17.78 11.76 -0.19
C VAL A 287 -18.10 13.00 0.64
N ILE A 288 -19.37 13.40 0.69
CA ILE A 288 -19.83 14.56 1.47
C ILE A 288 -19.57 14.34 2.96
N GLU A 289 -19.90 13.16 3.49
CA GLU A 289 -19.69 12.83 4.89
C GLU A 289 -18.21 12.80 5.26
N LEU A 290 -17.35 12.25 4.40
CA LEU A 290 -15.90 12.24 4.60
C LEU A 290 -15.35 13.67 4.72
N LEU A 291 -15.73 14.54 3.77
CA LEU A 291 -15.33 15.95 3.76
C LEU A 291 -15.84 16.69 5.00
N ARG A 292 -17.10 16.49 5.36
CA ARG A 292 -17.68 17.08 6.56
C ARG A 292 -16.97 16.59 7.81
N ARG A 293 -16.72 15.29 7.98
CA ARG A 293 -15.97 14.76 9.13
C ARG A 293 -14.59 15.38 9.24
N ARG A 294 -13.87 15.48 8.11
CA ARG A 294 -12.51 16.03 8.07
C ARG A 294 -12.47 17.51 8.45
N TYR A 295 -13.45 18.32 8.00
CA TYR A 295 -13.37 19.79 8.11
C TYR A 295 -14.38 20.44 9.07
N LYS A 296 -15.37 19.72 9.59
CA LYS A 296 -16.42 20.28 10.48
C LYS A 296 -15.89 20.76 11.84
N ARG A 297 -14.74 20.25 12.28
CA ARG A 297 -14.18 20.51 13.63
C ARG A 297 -13.02 21.50 13.66
N LEU A 298 -12.69 22.18 12.56
CA LEU A 298 -11.63 23.19 12.53
C LEU A 298 -12.26 24.56 12.84
N PRO A 299 -12.25 25.03 14.11
CA PRO A 299 -12.99 26.22 14.54
C PRO A 299 -12.19 27.51 14.26
N GLU A 300 -10.90 27.38 13.97
CA GLU A 300 -9.92 28.43 13.79
C GLU A 300 -8.87 27.98 12.75
N PRO A 301 -8.07 28.89 12.17
CA PRO A 301 -7.06 28.56 11.18
C PRO A 301 -6.20 27.33 11.54
N PRO A 302 -5.90 26.46 10.56
CA PRO A 302 -6.10 26.66 9.13
C PRO A 302 -7.57 26.46 8.70
N TRP A 303 -8.05 27.43 7.93
CA TRP A 303 -9.36 27.39 7.28
C TRP A 303 -9.49 26.10 6.46
N PRO A 304 -10.71 25.56 6.27
CA PRO A 304 -10.93 24.48 5.30
C PRO A 304 -10.26 24.86 3.97
N PRO A 305 -9.64 23.89 3.28
CA PRO A 305 -8.98 24.18 2.01
C PRO A 305 -10.01 24.74 1.03
N LYS A 306 -9.60 25.70 0.20
CA LYS A 306 -10.48 26.19 -0.87
C LYS A 306 -10.70 25.13 -1.94
N VAL A 307 -9.63 24.39 -2.28
CA VAL A 307 -9.60 23.38 -3.35
C VAL A 307 -9.32 22.00 -2.76
N ILE A 308 -10.11 21.02 -3.16
CA ILE A 308 -9.88 19.59 -2.90
C ILE A 308 -9.35 18.93 -4.17
N THR A 309 -8.18 18.30 -4.06
CA THR A 309 -7.63 17.45 -5.12
C THR A 309 -8.26 16.07 -5.03
N VAL A 310 -8.99 15.66 -6.07
CA VAL A 310 -9.60 14.33 -6.16
C VAL A 310 -8.75 13.43 -7.04
N LEU A 311 -8.33 12.29 -6.50
CA LEU A 311 -7.68 11.22 -7.24
C LEU A 311 -8.70 10.11 -7.48
N LEU A 312 -9.19 10.00 -8.71
CA LEU A 312 -10.19 9.00 -9.09
C LEU A 312 -9.50 7.82 -9.76
N ILE A 313 -9.59 6.64 -9.12
CA ILE A 313 -9.01 5.38 -9.62
C ILE A 313 -10.05 4.27 -9.64
N GLY A 314 -9.78 3.22 -10.40
CA GLY A 314 -10.71 2.10 -10.52
C GLY A 314 -10.77 1.50 -11.91
N SER A 315 -11.80 0.68 -12.14
CA SER A 315 -12.07 0.15 -13.47
C SER A 315 -12.63 1.27 -14.36
N PRO A 316 -12.02 1.60 -15.50
CA PRO A 316 -12.53 2.63 -16.41
C PRO A 316 -13.98 2.37 -16.81
N ARG A 317 -14.32 1.10 -17.06
CA ARG A 317 -15.68 0.68 -17.37
C ARG A 317 -16.67 1.05 -16.27
N ASP A 318 -16.30 0.83 -15.01
CA ASP A 318 -17.20 1.11 -13.87
C ASP A 318 -17.32 2.62 -13.65
N ILE A 319 -16.23 3.37 -13.82
CA ILE A 319 -16.21 4.83 -13.70
C ILE A 319 -17.07 5.50 -14.78
N ASP A 320 -16.91 5.09 -16.04
CA ASP A 320 -17.59 5.68 -17.20
C ASP A 320 -19.09 5.35 -17.19
N ILE A 321 -19.45 4.07 -16.96
CA ILE A 321 -20.86 3.63 -16.95
C ILE A 321 -21.65 4.31 -15.82
N ASP A 322 -21.02 4.47 -14.66
CA ASP A 322 -21.68 5.02 -13.48
C ASP A 322 -21.52 6.54 -13.36
N GLY A 323 -20.96 7.24 -14.35
CA GLY A 323 -20.77 8.70 -14.34
C GLY A 323 -20.19 9.18 -13.01
N ILE A 324 -19.16 8.47 -12.54
CA ILE A 324 -18.60 8.65 -11.19
C ILE A 324 -17.81 9.95 -11.12
N TYR A 325 -17.21 10.37 -12.22
CA TYR A 325 -16.51 11.65 -12.31
C TYR A 325 -17.42 12.82 -11.92
N GLU A 326 -18.56 12.97 -12.60
CA GLU A 326 -19.51 14.05 -12.35
C GLU A 326 -20.14 13.94 -10.96
N LEU A 327 -20.39 12.70 -10.52
CA LEU A 327 -20.95 12.43 -9.20
C LEU A 327 -20.02 12.88 -8.07
N VAL A 328 -18.73 12.53 -8.15
CA VAL A 328 -17.74 12.93 -7.15
C VAL A 328 -17.50 14.44 -7.22
N ASN A 329 -17.41 15.01 -8.43
CA ASN A 329 -17.28 16.46 -8.63
C ASN A 329 -18.41 17.23 -7.93
N GLY A 330 -19.67 16.88 -8.22
CA GLY A 330 -20.83 17.52 -7.61
C GLY A 330 -20.93 17.30 -6.10
N ALA A 331 -20.49 16.13 -5.59
CA ALA A 331 -20.44 15.86 -4.16
C ALA A 331 -19.45 16.76 -3.41
N VAL A 332 -18.28 17.03 -4.02
CA VAL A 332 -17.26 17.93 -3.45
C VAL A 332 -17.75 19.38 -3.47
N GLU A 333 -18.36 19.81 -4.58
CA GLU A 333 -18.94 21.16 -4.71
C GLU A 333 -20.07 21.41 -3.71
N GLU A 334 -20.98 20.46 -3.52
CA GLU A 334 -22.05 20.53 -2.52
C GLU A 334 -21.53 20.54 -1.09
N ALA A 335 -20.38 19.93 -0.83
CA ALA A 335 -19.70 20.01 0.44
C ALA A 335 -19.05 21.40 0.68
N GLY A 336 -19.06 22.29 -0.32
CA GLY A 336 -18.61 23.68 -0.22
C GLY A 336 -17.18 23.92 -0.69
N PHE A 337 -16.63 23.04 -1.53
CA PHE A 337 -15.24 23.08 -1.97
C PHE A 337 -15.11 23.25 -3.48
N GLU A 338 -14.06 23.94 -3.94
CA GLU A 338 -13.60 23.84 -5.32
C GLU A 338 -12.90 22.49 -5.52
N VAL A 339 -12.89 21.98 -6.74
CA VAL A 339 -12.43 20.62 -7.03
C VAL A 339 -11.46 20.59 -8.21
N GLU A 340 -10.41 19.80 -8.06
CA GLU A 340 -9.44 19.50 -9.11
C GLU A 340 -9.36 17.98 -9.23
N VAL A 341 -9.93 17.42 -10.30
CA VAL A 341 -10.02 15.96 -10.48
C VAL A 341 -8.92 15.43 -11.38
N PHE A 342 -8.22 14.40 -10.89
CA PHE A 342 -7.24 13.62 -11.62
C PHE A 342 -7.78 12.20 -11.84
N ALA A 343 -8.14 11.90 -13.08
CA ALA A 343 -8.69 10.61 -13.49
C ALA A 343 -7.95 10.01 -14.72
N THR A 344 -6.72 10.47 -15.00
CA THR A 344 -5.96 9.98 -16.15
C THR A 344 -5.47 8.55 -15.90
N ASN A 345 -5.88 7.63 -16.76
CA ASN A 345 -5.56 6.20 -16.65
C ASN A 345 -5.89 5.64 -15.25
N PRO A 346 -7.17 5.67 -14.84
CA PRO A 346 -7.58 5.41 -13.46
C PRO A 346 -7.28 3.97 -13.01
N ARG A 347 -7.00 3.06 -13.94
CA ARG A 347 -6.62 1.68 -13.64
C ARG A 347 -5.15 1.53 -13.22
N PHE A 348 -4.24 2.26 -13.87
CA PHE A 348 -2.79 2.02 -13.73
C PHE A 348 -2.03 3.15 -13.05
N VAL A 349 -2.63 4.34 -12.86
CA VAL A 349 -1.92 5.50 -12.31
C VAL A 349 -1.26 5.22 -10.95
N ALA A 350 -1.89 4.42 -10.09
CA ALA A 350 -1.30 4.01 -8.82
C ALA A 350 -0.08 3.10 -9.01
N ALA A 351 -0.15 2.12 -9.92
CA ALA A 351 0.99 1.25 -10.24
C ALA A 351 2.13 2.03 -10.89
N ARG A 352 1.84 3.00 -11.77
CA ARG A 352 2.85 3.92 -12.32
C ARG A 352 3.54 4.72 -11.23
N GLY A 353 2.79 5.27 -10.28
CA GLY A 353 3.38 5.98 -9.16
C GLY A 353 4.26 5.08 -8.29
N ALA A 354 3.81 3.88 -7.97
CA ALA A 354 4.64 2.88 -7.29
C ALA A 354 5.94 2.58 -8.08
N ALA A 355 5.86 2.48 -9.41
CA ALA A 355 7.03 2.22 -10.26
C ALA A 355 8.04 3.39 -10.24
N GLU A 356 7.55 4.63 -10.22
CA GLU A 356 8.38 5.83 -10.04
C GLU A 356 9.09 5.81 -8.68
N LEU A 357 8.40 5.46 -7.60
CA LEU A 357 9.01 5.33 -6.27
C LEU A 357 10.06 4.22 -6.24
N ALA A 358 9.76 3.06 -6.85
CA ALA A 358 10.69 1.95 -6.98
C ALA A 358 11.96 2.35 -7.74
N TRP A 359 11.82 3.14 -8.81
CA TRP A 359 12.93 3.62 -9.61
C TRP A 359 13.82 4.60 -8.83
N ARG A 360 13.22 5.56 -8.09
CA ARG A 360 13.96 6.50 -7.25
C ARG A 360 14.74 5.80 -6.15
N ALA A 361 14.13 4.82 -5.49
CA ALA A 361 14.80 4.00 -4.47
C ALA A 361 16.00 3.22 -5.05
N LEU A 362 15.86 2.70 -6.28
CA LEU A 362 16.94 2.02 -6.98
C LEU A 362 18.10 2.96 -7.31
N SER A 363 17.81 4.15 -7.82
CA SER A 363 18.80 5.15 -8.19
C SER A 363 19.63 5.61 -6.98
N LEU A 364 19.00 5.84 -5.83
CA LEU A 364 19.68 6.14 -4.56
C LEU A 364 20.65 5.03 -4.13
N THR A 365 20.22 3.77 -4.25
CA THR A 365 21.04 2.61 -3.88
C THR A 365 22.25 2.46 -4.81
N LYS A 366 22.10 2.72 -6.10
CA LYS A 366 23.21 2.67 -7.08
C LYS A 366 24.28 3.71 -6.76
N GLN A 367 23.90 4.93 -6.40
CA GLN A 367 24.86 5.98 -6.05
C GLN A 367 25.69 5.64 -4.82
N THR A 368 25.03 5.16 -3.76
CA THR A 368 25.71 4.78 -2.50
C THR A 368 26.79 3.70 -2.74
N ASN A 369 26.52 2.76 -3.66
CA ASN A 369 27.47 1.70 -4.02
C ASN A 369 28.63 2.17 -4.92
N MET A 370 28.55 3.34 -5.55
CA MET A 370 29.65 3.90 -6.35
C MET A 370 30.61 4.74 -5.50
N GLU A 371 30.16 5.24 -4.35
CA GLU A 371 30.96 6.05 -3.43
C GLU A 371 31.79 5.20 -2.45
N LEU A 372 31.45 3.91 -2.30
CA LEU A 372 32.16 2.91 -1.49
C LEU A 372 33.14 2.09 -2.33
#